data_AF-A0A8I0JHP4-F1
#
_entry.id   AF-A0A8I0JHP4-F1
#
_cell.length_a   1.000
_cell.length_b   1.000
_cell.length_c   1.000
_cell.angle_alpha   90.00
_cell.angle_beta   90.00
_cell.angle_gamma   90.00
#
_symmetry.space_group_name_H-M   'P 1'
#
loop_
_entity.id
_entity.type
_entity.pdbx_description
1 polymer ?
#
loop_
_entity_poly.entity_id
_entity_poly.type
_entity_poly.pdbx_seq_one_letter_code
_entity_poly.pdbx_strand_id
1 'polypeptide(L)'
;MKKAPRLMAGFTLIELMITVAIVAILASVAYPSYKEYVAKSRRSEARTVLASAQQWMERFYSENFRYDKNSAGTAVTNSALFPAYFSVSPPKGQGTAVYDISVVVTEDVRDAYSIKAVRKASAGMASDRCGDFYLDQYGRKDLKEYSDKYFANKQAAMDYCWR
;
A
#
# COMPACT_ATOMS: atom_id res chain seq x y z
N MET A 1 -39.22 41.09 -38.70
CA MET A 1 -38.56 39.79 -38.92
C MET A 1 -38.83 38.88 -37.71
N LYS A 2 -39.72 37.88 -37.83
CA LYS A 2 -39.96 36.89 -36.77
C LYS A 2 -38.90 35.79 -36.87
N LYS A 3 -38.01 35.65 -35.88
CA LYS A 3 -37.04 34.54 -35.81
C LYS A 3 -37.82 33.24 -35.58
N ALA A 4 -37.62 32.25 -36.45
CA ALA A 4 -38.20 30.92 -36.26
C ALA A 4 -37.62 30.28 -34.99
N PRO A 5 -38.44 29.64 -34.13
CA PRO A 5 -37.95 28.93 -32.97
C PRO A 5 -37.06 27.77 -33.42
N ARG A 6 -35.86 27.66 -32.87
CA ARG A 6 -35.00 26.50 -33.07
C ARG A 6 -35.65 25.31 -32.35
N LEU A 7 -36.00 24.26 -33.10
CA LEU A 7 -36.42 22.99 -32.51
C LEU A 7 -35.25 22.43 -31.70
N MET A 8 -35.44 22.25 -30.39
CA MET A 8 -34.49 21.51 -29.56
C MET A 8 -34.58 20.03 -29.97
N ALA A 9 -33.56 19.52 -30.65
CA ALA A 9 -33.43 18.10 -30.92
C ALA A 9 -33.11 17.38 -29.59
N GLY A 10 -34.02 16.52 -29.13
CA GLY A 10 -33.82 15.68 -27.96
C GLY A 10 -33.17 14.34 -28.33
N PHE A 11 -32.47 13.73 -27.37
CA PHE A 11 -31.98 12.35 -27.49
C PHE A 11 -33.13 11.35 -27.49
N THR A 12 -33.02 10.30 -28.29
CA THR A 12 -33.99 9.20 -28.27
C THR A 12 -33.72 8.24 -27.11
N LEU A 13 -34.75 7.56 -26.62
CA LEU A 13 -34.61 6.56 -25.56
C LEU A 13 -33.69 5.41 -26.00
N ILE A 14 -33.74 5.02 -27.28
CA ILE A 14 -32.87 3.98 -27.83
C ILE A 14 -31.40 4.43 -27.87
N GLU A 15 -31.12 5.69 -28.18
CA GLU A 15 -29.77 6.25 -28.17
C GLU A 15 -29.19 6.30 -26.74
N LEU A 16 -30.02 6.62 -25.76
CA LEU A 16 -29.65 6.50 -24.34
C LEU A 16 -29.35 5.04 -23.95
N MET A 17 -30.16 4.07 -24.39
CA MET A 17 -29.90 2.66 -24.05
C MET A 17 -28.59 2.14 -24.65
N ILE A 18 -28.31 2.51 -25.91
CA ILE A 18 -27.06 2.11 -26.59
C ILE A 18 -25.85 2.76 -25.89
N THR A 19 -25.93 4.06 -25.56
CA THR A 19 -24.83 4.75 -24.86
C THR A 19 -24.55 4.15 -23.49
N VAL A 20 -25.57 3.83 -22.70
CA VAL A 20 -25.40 3.15 -21.39
C VAL A 20 -24.80 1.76 -21.57
N ALA A 21 -25.22 1.00 -22.59
CA ALA A 21 -24.65 -0.31 -22.87
C ALA A 21 -23.16 -0.24 -23.19
N ILE A 22 -22.74 0.73 -24.02
CA ILE A 22 -21.31 0.96 -24.34
C ILE A 22 -20.53 1.34 -23.07
N VAL A 23 -21.04 2.26 -22.27
CA VAL A 23 -20.39 2.68 -21.00
C VAL A 23 -20.26 1.51 -20.04
N ALA A 24 -21.26 0.63 -19.93
CA ALA A 24 -21.20 -0.55 -19.07
C ALA A 24 -20.08 -1.51 -19.50
N ILE A 25 -19.94 -1.76 -20.80
CA ILE A 25 -18.86 -2.60 -21.35
C ILE A 25 -17.49 -1.99 -21.02
N LEU A 26 -17.30 -0.70 -21.28
CA LEU A 26 -16.02 -0.03 -20.99
C LEU A 26 -15.70 -0.01 -19.49
N ALA A 27 -16.69 0.27 -18.63
CA ALA A 27 -16.52 0.31 -17.19
C ALA A 27 -16.05 -1.04 -16.62
N SER A 28 -16.53 -2.16 -17.18
CA SER A 28 -16.16 -3.51 -16.73
C SER A 28 -14.66 -3.80 -16.83
N VAL A 29 -13.96 -3.19 -17.79
CA VAL A 29 -12.51 -3.35 -17.99
C VAL A 29 -11.72 -2.20 -17.35
N ALA A 30 -12.20 -0.96 -17.52
CA ALA A 30 -11.50 0.23 -17.07
C ALA A 30 -11.40 0.32 -15.55
N TYR A 31 -12.48 -0.02 -14.83
CA TYR A 31 -12.54 0.09 -13.38
C TYR A 31 -11.54 -0.82 -12.64
N PRO A 32 -11.47 -2.14 -12.90
CA PRO A 32 -10.46 -2.99 -12.26
C PRO A 32 -9.02 -2.60 -12.65
N SER A 33 -8.80 -2.16 -13.90
CA SER A 33 -7.49 -1.68 -14.35
C SER A 33 -7.04 -0.44 -13.57
N TYR A 34 -7.94 0.53 -13.38
CA TYR A 34 -7.65 1.73 -12.59
C TYR A 34 -7.36 1.39 -11.12
N LYS A 35 -8.13 0.49 -10.51
CA LYS A 35 -7.85 0.03 -9.14
C LYS A 35 -6.46 -0.57 -9.01
N GLU A 36 -6.06 -1.42 -9.97
CA GLU A 36 -4.73 -2.02 -9.93
C GLU A 36 -3.62 -0.98 -10.11
N TYR A 37 -3.82 0.02 -10.97
CA TYR A 37 -2.87 1.13 -11.12
C TYR A 37 -2.66 1.88 -9.80
N VAL A 38 -3.74 2.23 -9.10
CA VAL A 38 -3.66 2.89 -7.79
C VAL A 38 -3.00 1.96 -6.76
N ALA A 39 -3.38 0.68 -6.72
CA ALA A 39 -2.79 -0.30 -5.81
C ALA A 39 -1.27 -0.45 -6.02
N LYS A 40 -0.83 -0.54 -7.27
CA LYS A 40 0.60 -0.59 -7.62
C LYS A 40 1.36 0.64 -7.10
N SER A 41 0.77 1.83 -7.26
CA SER A 41 1.35 3.07 -6.71
C SER A 41 1.48 3.01 -5.18
N ARG A 42 0.42 2.58 -4.47
CA ARG A 42 0.43 2.43 -3.01
C ARG A 42 1.43 1.40 -2.51
N ARG A 43 1.59 0.26 -3.21
CA ARG A 43 2.62 -0.74 -2.90
C ARG A 43 4.02 -0.18 -3.12
N SER A 44 4.24 0.60 -4.19
CA SER A 44 5.51 1.29 -4.42
C SER A 44 5.86 2.24 -3.28
N GLU A 45 4.89 3.03 -2.83
CA GLU A 45 5.04 3.97 -1.73
C GLU A 45 5.38 3.25 -0.41
N ALA A 46 4.65 2.18 -0.09
CA ALA A 46 4.91 1.37 1.10
C ALA A 46 6.35 0.79 1.09
N ARG A 47 6.82 0.31 -0.06
CA ARG A 47 8.21 -0.19 -0.22
C ARG A 47 9.25 0.90 0.00
N THR A 48 9.00 2.12 -0.47
CA THR A 48 9.88 3.27 -0.23
C THR A 48 9.96 3.60 1.26
N VAL A 49 8.81 3.59 1.96
CA VAL A 49 8.78 3.83 3.42
C VAL A 49 9.50 2.71 4.17
N LEU A 50 9.30 1.43 3.80
CA LEU A 50 10.02 0.30 4.39
C LEU A 50 11.54 0.43 4.20
N ALA A 51 12.01 0.79 3.01
CA ALA A 51 13.43 0.99 2.74
C ALA A 51 14.02 2.15 3.57
N SER A 52 13.24 3.22 3.75
CA SER A 52 13.64 4.38 4.57
C SER A 52 13.69 4.03 6.06
N ALA A 53 12.72 3.25 6.53
CA ALA A 53 12.69 2.73 7.88
C ALA A 53 13.86 1.76 8.14
N GLN A 54 14.23 0.92 7.17
CA GLN A 54 15.41 0.05 7.26
C GLN A 54 16.70 0.88 7.46
N GLN A 55 16.89 1.94 6.68
CA GLN A 55 18.04 2.84 6.86
C GLN A 55 18.06 3.50 8.24
N TRP A 56 16.88 3.85 8.78
CA TRP A 56 16.77 4.37 10.14
C TRP A 56 17.15 3.31 11.19
N MET A 57 16.72 2.06 11.01
CA MET A 57 17.12 0.95 11.89
C MET A 57 18.65 0.75 11.92
N GLU A 58 19.34 0.91 10.78
CA GLU A 58 20.80 0.82 10.75
C GLU A 58 21.49 1.97 11.51
N ARG A 59 20.93 3.18 11.46
CA ARG A 59 21.40 4.30 12.29
C ARG A 59 21.13 4.03 13.77
N PHE A 60 19.94 3.54 14.08
CA PHE A 60 19.56 3.16 15.44
C PHE A 60 20.53 2.13 16.02
N TYR A 61 20.93 1.13 15.23
CA TYR A 61 21.94 0.15 15.63
C TYR A 61 23.31 0.77 15.86
N SER A 62 23.73 1.71 15.01
CA SER A 62 25.02 2.40 15.15
C SER A 62 25.11 3.21 16.46
N GLU A 63 23.97 3.69 16.97
CA GLU A 63 23.89 4.46 18.22
C GLU A 63 23.74 3.57 19.47
N ASN A 64 23.08 2.41 19.35
CA ASN A 64 22.65 1.61 20.50
C ASN A 64 23.28 0.20 20.56
N PHE A 65 23.97 -0.22 19.50
CA PHE A 65 24.53 -1.58 19.31
C PHE A 65 23.50 -2.71 19.47
N ARG A 66 22.26 -2.43 19.07
CA ARG A 66 21.10 -3.33 19.11
C ARG A 66 19.92 -2.71 18.36
N TYR A 67 18.95 -3.53 17.95
CA TYR A 67 17.74 -3.07 17.27
C TYR A 67 16.49 -3.02 18.16
N ASP A 68 16.45 -3.73 19.28
CA ASP A 68 15.22 -3.95 20.06
C ASP A 68 14.88 -2.81 21.04
N LYS A 69 15.87 -2.12 21.59
CA LYS A 69 15.69 -0.96 22.50
C LYS A 69 16.87 0.00 22.49
N ASN A 70 16.66 1.23 22.90
CA ASN A 70 17.73 2.22 23.01
C ASN A 70 18.56 2.03 24.30
N SER A 71 19.62 2.82 24.46
CA SER A 71 20.47 2.82 25.66
C SER A 71 19.73 3.13 26.97
N ALA A 72 18.56 3.79 26.90
CA ALA A 72 17.69 4.05 28.05
C ALA A 72 16.68 2.91 28.33
N GLY A 73 16.76 1.80 27.59
CA GLY A 73 15.87 0.64 27.74
C GLY A 73 14.49 0.79 27.09
N THR A 74 14.25 1.85 26.33
CA THR A 74 12.97 2.05 25.62
C THR A 74 12.94 1.20 24.36
N ALA A 75 11.93 0.34 24.23
CA ALA A 75 11.75 -0.52 23.07
C ALA A 75 11.59 0.29 21.77
N VAL A 76 12.19 -0.20 20.67
CA VAL A 76 12.07 0.43 19.35
C VAL A 76 10.62 0.48 18.86
N THR A 77 9.76 -0.42 19.34
CA THR A 77 8.34 -0.46 19.02
C THR A 77 7.53 0.69 19.66
N ASN A 78 8.13 1.44 20.59
CA ASN A 78 7.51 2.60 21.21
C ASN A 78 7.31 3.73 20.17
N SER A 79 6.12 4.32 20.13
CA SER A 79 5.77 5.38 19.18
C SER A 79 6.53 6.69 19.37
N ALA A 80 7.15 6.91 20.53
CA ALA A 80 8.05 8.04 20.76
C ALA A 80 9.46 7.80 20.19
N LEU A 81 9.84 6.54 19.98
CA LEU A 81 11.17 6.16 19.49
C LEU A 81 11.15 5.84 18.00
N PHE A 82 10.21 5.01 17.53
CA PHE A 82 10.03 4.77 16.09
C PHE A 82 9.41 6.01 15.42
N PRO A 83 10.07 6.62 14.41
CA PRO A 83 9.59 7.86 13.83
C PRO A 83 8.18 7.75 13.25
N ALA A 84 7.30 8.63 13.69
CA ALA A 84 5.90 8.67 13.23
C ALA A 84 5.75 8.93 11.72
N TYR A 85 6.80 9.42 11.05
CA TYR A 85 6.82 9.55 9.60
C TYR A 85 6.78 8.18 8.89
N PHE A 86 7.38 7.15 9.51
CA PHE A 86 7.42 5.80 8.95
C PHE A 86 6.24 4.94 9.37
N SER A 87 5.41 5.36 10.33
CA SER A 87 4.39 4.47 10.93
C SER A 87 3.17 4.21 10.06
N VAL A 88 3.03 4.92 8.95
CA VAL A 88 1.96 4.75 7.97
C VAL A 88 2.45 5.01 6.55
N SER A 89 1.80 4.39 5.57
CA SER A 89 1.97 4.72 4.15
C SER A 89 0.62 4.91 3.47
N PRO A 90 0.39 6.02 2.74
CA PRO A 90 1.19 7.23 2.66
C PRO A 90 1.57 7.87 4.01
N PRO A 91 2.71 8.58 4.09
CA PRO A 91 3.04 9.39 5.26
C PRO A 91 1.97 10.46 5.52
N LYS A 92 1.84 10.88 6.77
CA LYS A 92 0.87 11.91 7.17
C LYS A 92 1.03 13.18 6.31
N GLY A 93 -0.07 13.68 5.78
CA GLY A 93 -0.10 14.84 4.88
C GLY A 93 0.04 14.53 3.39
N GLN A 94 0.31 13.27 3.01
CA GLN A 94 0.45 12.85 1.60
C GLN A 94 -0.75 12.02 1.08
N GLY A 95 -1.80 11.90 1.88
CA GLY A 95 -3.04 11.22 1.51
C GLY A 95 -3.60 10.36 2.64
N THR A 96 -4.62 9.57 2.32
CA THR A 96 -5.20 8.60 3.25
C THR A 96 -4.27 7.42 3.42
N ALA A 97 -3.81 7.17 4.64
CA ALA A 97 -3.00 6.01 4.99
C ALA A 97 -3.74 4.69 4.66
N VAL A 98 -3.07 3.80 3.94
CA VAL A 98 -3.59 2.48 3.55
C VAL A 98 -2.78 1.32 4.13
N TYR A 99 -1.57 1.58 4.62
CA TYR A 99 -0.76 0.64 5.39
C TYR A 99 -0.41 1.22 6.76
N ASP A 100 -0.40 0.37 7.78
CA ASP A 100 0.27 0.59 9.07
C ASP A 100 1.65 -0.07 9.04
N ILE A 101 2.66 0.67 9.44
CA ILE A 101 4.05 0.23 9.39
C ILE A 101 4.61 0.20 10.81
N SER A 102 5.27 -0.90 11.15
CA SER A 102 5.85 -1.10 12.47
C SER A 102 7.04 -2.04 12.41
N VAL A 103 7.93 -1.89 13.40
CA VAL A 103 9.03 -2.82 13.61
C VAL A 103 8.55 -3.97 14.49
N VAL A 104 9.03 -5.17 14.20
CA VAL A 104 8.84 -6.39 14.96
C VAL A 104 10.21 -6.82 15.44
N VAL A 105 10.36 -6.94 16.75
CA VAL A 105 11.56 -7.41 17.43
C VAL A 105 11.15 -8.45 18.48
N THR A 106 12.10 -9.29 18.86
CA THR A 106 11.98 -10.12 20.05
C THR A 106 12.76 -9.44 21.17
N GLU A 107 12.15 -9.32 22.34
CA GLU A 107 12.79 -8.71 23.50
C GLU A 107 14.12 -9.42 23.81
N ASP A 108 15.17 -8.63 24.07
CA ASP A 108 16.54 -9.07 24.34
C ASP A 108 17.25 -9.81 23.20
N VAL A 109 16.66 -9.85 22.00
CA VAL A 109 17.36 -10.23 20.78
C VAL A 109 17.91 -8.98 20.10
N ARG A 110 19.23 -8.81 20.18
CA ARG A 110 19.91 -7.56 19.78
C ARG A 110 20.00 -7.33 18.28
N ASP A 111 20.26 -8.39 17.52
CA ASP A 111 20.70 -8.30 16.12
C ASP A 111 19.65 -8.81 15.11
N ALA A 112 18.37 -8.74 15.49
CA ALA A 112 17.27 -9.16 14.63
C ALA A 112 16.08 -8.21 14.70
N TYR A 113 15.55 -7.85 13.54
CA TYR A 113 14.28 -7.16 13.39
C TYR A 113 13.60 -7.52 12.07
N SER A 114 12.30 -7.27 12.00
CA SER A 114 11.58 -7.19 10.73
C SER A 114 10.67 -5.98 10.75
N ILE A 115 10.62 -5.22 9.67
CA ILE A 115 9.68 -4.13 9.46
C ILE A 115 8.53 -4.67 8.63
N LYS A 116 7.30 -4.48 9.10
CA LYS A 116 6.10 -4.89 8.40
C LYS A 116 5.29 -3.67 7.93
N ALA A 117 4.71 -3.77 6.75
CA ALA A 117 3.65 -2.89 6.27
C ALA A 117 2.37 -3.72 6.12
N VAL A 118 1.45 -3.55 7.07
CA VAL A 118 0.18 -4.27 7.17
C VAL A 118 -0.93 -3.41 6.60
N ARG A 119 -1.79 -3.98 5.74
CA ARG A 119 -2.91 -3.22 5.15
C ARG A 119 -3.92 -2.82 6.21
N LYS A 120 -4.44 -1.60 6.12
CA LYS A 120 -5.55 -1.16 6.96
C LYS A 120 -6.85 -1.78 6.47
N ALA A 121 -7.55 -2.50 7.33
CA ALA A 121 -8.79 -3.20 6.99
C ALA A 121 -9.92 -2.28 6.46
N SER A 122 -9.94 -1.02 6.88
CA SER A 122 -10.91 0.00 6.45
C SER A 122 -10.47 0.82 5.24
N ALA A 123 -9.30 0.52 4.65
CA ALA A 123 -8.73 1.32 3.58
C ALA A 123 -8.78 0.60 2.22
N GLY A 124 -8.53 1.34 1.13
CA GLY A 124 -8.65 0.85 -0.24
C GLY A 124 -7.73 -0.34 -0.61
N MET A 125 -6.76 -0.66 0.25
CA MET A 125 -5.85 -1.80 0.07
C MET A 125 -6.30 -3.06 0.82
N ALA A 126 -7.40 -3.05 1.60
CA ALA A 126 -7.79 -4.19 2.43
C ALA A 126 -7.95 -5.52 1.67
N SER A 127 -8.41 -5.48 0.42
CA SER A 127 -8.58 -6.64 -0.47
C SER A 127 -7.48 -6.76 -1.52
N ASP A 128 -6.36 -6.05 -1.32
CA ASP A 128 -5.26 -6.05 -2.27
C ASP A 128 -4.62 -7.45 -2.41
N ARG A 129 -4.32 -7.85 -3.64
CA ARG A 129 -3.77 -9.19 -3.93
C ARG A 129 -2.42 -9.45 -3.28
N CYS A 130 -1.64 -8.40 -3.01
CA CYS A 130 -0.24 -8.52 -2.60
C CYS A 130 -0.03 -8.68 -1.11
N GLY A 131 -1.05 -8.71 -0.27
CA GLY A 131 -0.78 -9.00 1.13
C GLY A 131 -0.12 -7.85 1.88
N ASP A 132 0.53 -8.25 2.96
CA ASP A 132 1.36 -7.44 3.83
C ASP A 132 2.83 -7.66 3.51
N PHE A 133 3.59 -6.57 3.50
CA PHE A 133 4.99 -6.55 3.11
C PHE A 133 5.88 -6.64 4.34
N TYR A 134 6.96 -7.42 4.24
CA TYR A 134 7.94 -7.58 5.31
C TYR A 134 9.35 -7.38 4.76
N LEU A 135 10.19 -6.71 5.54
CA LEU A 135 11.60 -6.47 5.21
C LEU A 135 12.43 -6.67 6.48
N ASP A 136 13.47 -7.49 6.42
CA ASP A 136 14.30 -7.77 7.60
C ASP A 136 15.65 -7.05 7.58
N GLN A 137 16.45 -7.27 8.63
CA GLN A 137 17.75 -6.63 8.81
C GLN A 137 18.76 -6.95 7.69
N TYR A 138 18.57 -8.06 6.97
CA TYR A 138 19.42 -8.45 5.85
C TYR A 138 18.88 -7.95 4.50
N GLY A 139 17.81 -7.15 4.51
CA GLY A 139 17.11 -6.72 3.31
C GLY A 139 16.33 -7.84 2.62
N ARG A 140 16.11 -8.98 3.31
CA ARG A 140 15.28 -10.06 2.77
C ARG A 140 13.83 -9.60 2.80
N LYS A 141 13.23 -9.64 1.63
CA LYS A 141 11.83 -9.28 1.40
C LYS A 141 10.97 -10.49 1.70
N ASP A 142 9.79 -10.24 2.27
CA ASP A 142 8.79 -11.28 2.46
C ASP A 142 7.37 -10.70 2.26
N LEU A 143 6.42 -11.61 2.06
CA LEU A 143 5.01 -11.31 1.81
C LEU A 143 4.14 -12.28 2.61
N LYS A 144 3.14 -11.75 3.31
CA LYS A 144 2.15 -12.56 4.04
C LYS A 144 0.75 -12.17 3.62
N GLU A 145 -0.21 -13.07 3.79
CA GLU A 145 -1.63 -12.81 3.47
C GLU A 145 -1.88 -12.33 2.02
N TYR A 146 -1.03 -12.78 1.08
CA TYR A 146 -1.26 -12.60 -0.35
C TYR A 146 -2.41 -13.51 -0.82
N SER A 147 -3.01 -13.17 -1.94
CA SER A 147 -4.20 -13.89 -2.42
C SER A 147 -3.84 -15.04 -3.36
N ASP A 148 -4.14 -16.27 -2.94
CA ASP A 148 -3.95 -17.49 -3.75
C ASP A 148 -4.84 -17.52 -5.01
N LYS A 149 -5.86 -16.65 -5.08
CA LYS A 149 -6.66 -16.46 -6.30
C LYS A 149 -5.82 -15.90 -7.45
N TYR A 150 -4.83 -15.06 -7.15
CA TYR A 150 -4.04 -14.36 -8.16
C TYR A 150 -2.65 -14.97 -8.35
N PHE A 151 -2.15 -15.73 -7.38
CA PHE A 151 -0.80 -16.28 -7.40
C PHE A 151 -0.83 -17.77 -7.09
N ALA A 152 -0.19 -18.57 -7.95
CA ALA A 152 -0.13 -20.02 -7.78
C ALA A 152 0.75 -20.44 -6.59
N ASN A 153 1.71 -19.59 -6.19
CA ASN A 153 2.60 -19.83 -5.07
C ASN A 153 3.20 -18.51 -4.56
N LYS A 154 3.86 -18.58 -3.41
CA LYS A 154 4.52 -17.44 -2.77
C LYS A 154 5.57 -16.79 -3.65
N GLN A 155 6.36 -17.56 -4.41
CA GLN A 155 7.41 -17.00 -5.27
C GLN A 155 6.81 -16.10 -6.37
N ALA A 156 5.75 -16.54 -7.02
CA ALA A 156 5.03 -15.74 -8.02
C ALA A 156 4.44 -14.45 -7.41
N ALA A 157 3.93 -14.53 -6.18
CA ALA A 157 3.46 -13.36 -5.44
C ALA A 157 4.62 -12.40 -5.12
N MET A 158 5.75 -12.93 -4.64
CA MET A 158 6.96 -12.15 -4.36
C MET A 158 7.45 -11.41 -5.60
N ASP A 159 7.60 -12.11 -6.73
CA ASP A 159 8.11 -11.54 -7.98
C ASP A 159 7.20 -10.44 -8.55
N TYR A 160 5.90 -10.54 -8.33
CA TYR A 160 4.93 -9.53 -8.76
C TYR A 160 4.85 -8.33 -7.80
N CYS A 161 4.75 -8.60 -6.51
CA CYS A 161 4.40 -7.60 -5.50
C CYS A 161 5.60 -6.74 -5.07
N TRP A 162 6.80 -7.31 -5.07
CA TRP A 162 8.03 -6.61 -4.72
C TRP A 162 8.75 -5.94 -5.89
N ARG A 163 8.13 -5.93 -7.08
CA ARG A 163 8.63 -5.30 -8.30
C ARG A 163 8.19 -3.84 -8.44
#